data_AF-A0AAV3UAU9-F1
#
_entry.id   AF-A0AAV3UAU9-F1
#
_cell.length_a   1.000
_cell.length_b   1.000
_cell.length_c   1.000
_cell.angle_alpha   90.00
_cell.angle_beta   90.00
_cell.angle_gamma   90.00
#
_symmetry.space_group_name_H-M   'P 1'
#
loop_
_entity.id
_entity.type
_entity.pdbx_description
1 polymer ?
#
loop_
_entity_poly.entity_id
_entity_poly.type
_entity_poly.pdbx_seq_one_letter_code
_entity_poly.pdbx_strand_id
1 'polypeptide(L)'
;MTKIDKQRRKLMVTGGAVGVAGLAGCISSPNDGGGDGGNDGTDDGNGDDSSAESDVSVGMVYATGGLGDNSFNDMAHTGIQQAEQELGVSYKNVEPSSPSDVEGQQRRFAQSQNHNLICCIGFVQTSGLVSNAQQFPDQNFMLVDSVAEKENGDLIQNVSNYVFKEHQGSFQVGHLAGLLTQQEFSAADSATKSGETVVGFVGGEEVPLIKKFEAGYKAGVAHASEDVEVRTAYAGAFNDPVAGKEAAVSMYEDGADIVYHAAGGTGTGVFEAAQQKGLFAIGVDSDQSKAEGTAQFSNVILASMVKHVNEAVFQATKNVVDGNFKGGSVNNLGLETNGIEAVYGADLGSEIPDDVKSKLEESRKAIVDGDIEVPTTVDE
;
A
#
# COMPACT_ATOMS: atom_id res chain seq x y z
N MET A 1 18.29 22.05 41.26
CA MET A 1 19.46 21.48 41.97
C MET A 1 19.37 21.84 43.44
N THR A 2 18.92 20.90 44.28
CA THR A 2 19.24 20.84 45.72
C THR A 2 19.04 19.40 46.18
N LYS A 3 20.09 18.85 46.81
CA LYS A 3 20.31 17.45 47.17
C LYS A 3 19.67 17.12 48.53
N ILE A 4 19.28 15.86 48.73
CA ILE A 4 19.16 15.04 49.97
C ILE A 4 18.30 13.82 49.52
N ASP A 5 18.61 12.53 49.69
CA ASP A 5 19.67 11.81 50.37
C ASP A 5 19.80 10.40 49.75
N LYS A 6 21.04 9.89 49.67
CA LYS A 6 21.39 8.51 49.30
C LYS A 6 21.76 7.74 50.56
N GLN A 7 21.06 6.66 50.91
CA GLN A 7 21.58 5.49 51.67
C GLN A 7 20.57 4.33 51.49
N ARG A 8 20.88 3.03 51.37
CA ARG A 8 22.10 2.22 51.31
C ARG A 8 21.68 0.81 50.85
N ARG A 9 22.60 0.12 50.15
CA ARG A 9 22.54 -1.28 49.71
C ARG A 9 22.23 -2.28 50.84
N LYS A 10 21.52 -3.37 50.52
CA LYS A 10 22.04 -4.73 50.71
C LYS A 10 21.24 -5.81 49.96
N LEU A 11 22.03 -6.62 49.26
CA LEU A 11 21.75 -7.87 48.56
C LEU A 11 21.32 -8.97 49.56
N MET A 12 20.34 -9.79 49.22
CA MET A 12 20.31 -11.20 49.66
C MET A 12 19.60 -12.06 48.60
N VAL A 13 20.43 -12.89 47.97
CA VAL A 13 20.06 -14.08 47.21
C VAL A 13 19.61 -15.15 48.20
N THR A 14 18.45 -15.77 47.96
CA THR A 14 18.15 -17.09 48.51
C THR A 14 17.36 -17.88 47.46
N GLY A 15 17.99 -18.91 46.90
CA GLY A 15 17.31 -19.93 46.11
C GLY A 15 16.60 -20.94 47.01
N GLY A 16 15.71 -21.72 46.41
CA GLY A 16 15.04 -22.84 47.06
C GLY A 16 13.93 -23.43 46.20
N ALA A 17 14.30 -24.33 45.29
CA ALA A 17 13.38 -25.26 44.65
C ALA A 17 13.13 -26.45 45.61
N VAL A 18 11.86 -26.85 45.79
CA VAL A 18 11.45 -28.23 46.09
C VAL A 18 10.04 -28.42 45.51
N GLY A 19 9.87 -29.46 44.70
CA GLY A 19 8.62 -29.84 44.07
C GLY A 19 7.83 -30.95 44.79
N VAL A 20 6.58 -31.02 44.35
CA VAL A 20 5.69 -32.18 44.09
C VAL A 20 5.23 -33.09 45.24
N ALA A 21 3.90 -33.15 45.42
CA ALA A 21 3.15 -34.42 45.51
C ALA A 21 1.67 -34.18 45.12
N GLY A 22 1.21 -34.88 44.08
CA GLY A 22 -0.17 -34.86 43.59
C GLY A 22 -1.04 -35.96 44.19
N LEU A 23 -2.35 -35.87 43.95
CA LEU A 23 -3.33 -36.95 44.11
C LEU A 23 -4.38 -36.82 42.99
N ALA A 24 -4.28 -37.66 41.97
CA ALA A 24 -5.34 -37.92 41.01
C ALA A 24 -5.88 -39.34 41.25
N GLY A 25 -7.20 -39.45 41.44
CA GLY A 25 -7.89 -40.68 41.78
C GLY A 25 -8.26 -41.51 40.54
N CYS A 26 -8.01 -42.82 40.64
CA CYS A 26 -8.37 -43.85 39.67
C CYS A 26 -9.85 -44.26 39.78
N ILE A 27 -10.46 -44.65 38.65
CA ILE A 27 -11.49 -45.70 38.58
C ILE A 27 -11.11 -46.68 37.46
N SER A 28 -11.10 -47.96 37.84
CA SER A 28 -10.76 -49.19 37.09
C SER A 28 -11.92 -49.71 36.22
N SER A 29 -11.67 -50.46 35.14
CA SER A 29 -11.69 -51.96 35.12
C SER A 29 -11.46 -52.53 33.69
N PRO A 30 -11.16 -53.84 33.52
CA PRO A 30 -10.09 -54.34 32.64
C PRO A 30 -10.55 -55.21 31.45
N ASN A 31 -9.63 -55.51 30.51
CA ASN A 31 -9.62 -56.79 29.80
C ASN A 31 -8.21 -57.19 29.32
N ASP A 32 -7.90 -58.47 29.51
CA ASP A 32 -6.63 -59.18 29.28
C ASP A 32 -6.28 -59.46 27.81
N GLY A 33 -4.98 -59.69 27.53
CA GLY A 33 -4.52 -60.48 26.38
C GLY A 33 -3.13 -60.09 25.87
N GLY A 34 -2.07 -60.77 26.33
CA GLY A 34 -0.67 -60.36 26.17
C GLY A 34 0.09 -60.78 24.91
N GLY A 35 1.40 -60.53 24.92
CA GLY A 35 2.39 -61.14 24.01
C GLY A 35 3.52 -60.23 23.52
N ASP A 36 4.58 -60.12 24.34
CA ASP A 36 6.02 -60.11 24.01
C ASP A 36 6.67 -59.08 23.04
N GLY A 37 7.74 -58.43 23.53
CA GLY A 37 8.95 -58.15 22.75
C GLY A 37 9.26 -56.70 22.35
N GLY A 38 10.21 -56.07 23.05
CA GLY A 38 11.27 -55.32 22.34
C GLY A 38 11.37 -53.80 22.55
N ASN A 39 12.42 -53.44 23.28
CA ASN A 39 13.33 -52.30 23.08
C ASN A 39 12.92 -50.88 23.51
N ASP A 40 13.73 -50.43 24.48
CA ASP A 40 13.85 -49.12 25.09
C ASP A 40 14.43 -48.09 24.11
N GLY A 41 13.93 -46.85 24.14
CA GLY A 41 14.39 -45.77 23.27
C GLY A 41 13.34 -44.69 23.02
N THR A 42 12.88 -44.01 24.08
CA THR A 42 12.13 -42.75 23.95
C THR A 42 13.10 -41.62 23.57
N ASP A 43 13.05 -41.24 22.29
CA ASP A 43 13.63 -40.01 21.76
C ASP A 43 12.60 -38.88 21.93
N ASP A 44 12.79 -38.06 22.97
CA ASP A 44 12.03 -36.83 23.21
C ASP A 44 12.47 -35.77 22.19
N GLY A 45 11.88 -35.83 21.00
CA GLY A 45 11.99 -34.80 19.96
C GLY A 45 11.26 -33.53 20.39
N ASN A 46 11.96 -32.67 21.11
CA ASN A 46 11.60 -31.29 21.36
C ASN A 46 11.52 -30.56 20.01
N GLY A 47 10.30 -30.40 19.48
CA GLY A 47 10.03 -29.66 18.25
C GLY A 47 10.38 -28.19 18.43
N ASP A 48 11.59 -27.86 18.00
CA ASP A 48 12.07 -26.50 17.81
C ASP A 48 11.33 -25.93 16.60
N ASP A 49 10.43 -24.98 16.86
CA ASP A 49 9.72 -24.19 15.85
C ASP A 49 10.71 -23.20 15.25
N SER A 50 11.67 -23.73 14.50
CA SER A 50 12.58 -22.97 13.65
C SER A 50 11.82 -22.69 12.35
N SER A 51 11.39 -21.44 12.19
CA SER A 51 10.96 -20.92 10.89
C SER A 51 12.05 -21.24 9.87
N ALA A 52 11.78 -22.16 8.95
CA ALA A 52 12.73 -22.50 7.90
C ALA A 52 13.00 -21.22 7.08
N GLU A 53 14.22 -20.68 7.16
CA GLU A 53 14.66 -19.61 6.27
C GLU A 53 14.54 -20.09 4.82
N SER A 54 13.90 -19.27 3.98
CA SER A 54 13.74 -19.58 2.57
C SER A 54 14.99 -19.15 1.80
N ASP A 55 15.51 -20.02 0.94
CA ASP A 55 16.64 -19.69 0.06
C ASP A 55 16.26 -18.69 -1.06
N VAL A 56 15.02 -18.18 -1.05
CA VAL A 56 14.55 -17.20 -2.04
C VAL A 56 15.15 -15.82 -1.76
N SER A 57 15.74 -15.23 -2.80
CA SER A 57 16.20 -13.84 -2.79
C SER A 57 15.43 -12.99 -3.80
N VAL A 58 15.06 -11.76 -3.41
CA VAL A 58 14.29 -10.82 -4.23
C VAL A 58 15.09 -9.55 -4.53
N GLY A 59 15.10 -9.10 -5.79
CA GLY A 59 15.65 -7.81 -6.18
C GLY A 59 14.55 -6.77 -6.35
N MET A 60 14.52 -5.72 -5.54
CA MET A 60 13.55 -4.63 -5.61
C MET A 60 14.12 -3.46 -6.42
N VAL A 61 13.50 -3.14 -7.56
CA VAL A 61 13.81 -1.95 -8.37
C VAL A 61 12.66 -0.96 -8.22
N TYR A 62 12.87 0.09 -7.42
CA TYR A 62 11.85 1.09 -7.12
C TYR A 62 11.61 2.06 -8.27
N ALA A 63 10.51 2.82 -8.20
CA ALA A 63 10.28 3.95 -9.09
C ALA A 63 11.19 5.13 -8.71
N THR A 64 11.28 6.14 -9.58
CA THR A 64 12.19 7.28 -9.43
C THR A 64 11.86 8.21 -8.26
N GLY A 65 10.71 8.01 -7.59
CA GLY A 65 10.36 8.68 -6.34
C GLY A 65 11.23 8.25 -5.16
N GLY A 66 11.77 7.03 -5.19
CA GLY A 66 12.60 6.48 -4.10
C GLY A 66 11.80 6.10 -2.86
N LEU A 67 12.49 5.50 -1.90
CA LEU A 67 11.95 5.20 -0.57
C LEU A 67 11.82 6.46 0.29
N GLY A 68 10.93 6.42 1.27
CA GLY A 68 10.57 7.58 2.09
C GLY A 68 9.52 8.48 1.44
N ASP A 69 8.86 8.00 0.37
CA ASP A 69 7.74 8.70 -0.28
C ASP A 69 6.43 8.61 0.51
N ASN A 70 6.39 7.78 1.56
CA ASN A 70 5.23 7.50 2.43
C ASN A 70 4.00 7.03 1.65
N SER A 71 4.20 6.49 0.45
CA SER A 71 3.14 6.28 -0.54
C SER A 71 3.52 5.03 -1.36
N PHE A 72 3.66 5.16 -2.68
CA PHE A 72 3.82 4.04 -3.60
C PHE A 72 5.04 3.13 -3.36
N ASN A 73 6.25 3.69 -3.24
CA ASN A 73 7.47 2.89 -3.07
C ASN A 73 7.55 2.29 -1.67
N ASP A 74 7.14 3.05 -0.64
CA ASP A 74 7.11 2.54 0.72
C ASP A 74 6.05 1.44 0.92
N MET A 75 4.93 1.49 0.18
CA MET A 75 3.98 0.36 0.12
C MET A 75 4.63 -0.89 -0.48
N ALA A 76 5.34 -0.77 -1.60
CA ALA A 76 6.09 -1.90 -2.16
C ALA A 76 7.15 -2.45 -1.18
N HIS A 77 7.85 -1.55 -0.48
CA HIS A 77 8.87 -1.92 0.51
C HIS A 77 8.25 -2.64 1.72
N THR A 78 7.10 -2.17 2.20
CA THR A 78 6.34 -2.83 3.26
C THR A 78 5.99 -4.27 2.88
N GLY A 79 5.59 -4.50 1.63
CA GLY A 79 5.29 -5.85 1.12
C GLY A 79 6.49 -6.80 1.15
N ILE A 80 7.68 -6.33 0.77
CA ILE A 80 8.89 -7.19 0.81
C ILE A 80 9.41 -7.37 2.24
N GLN A 81 9.28 -6.37 3.11
CA GLN A 81 9.60 -6.51 4.53
C GLN A 81 8.69 -7.52 5.23
N GLN A 82 7.39 -7.52 4.89
CA GLN A 82 6.46 -8.54 5.36
C GLN A 82 6.87 -9.92 4.85
N ALA A 83 7.26 -10.05 3.57
CA ALA A 83 7.72 -11.32 3.01
C ALA A 83 9.03 -11.81 3.68
N GLU A 84 9.98 -10.92 3.99
CA GLU A 84 11.18 -11.27 4.77
C GLU A 84 10.80 -11.86 6.14
N GLN A 85 9.88 -11.20 6.85
CA GLN A 85 9.46 -11.64 8.19
C GLN A 85 8.66 -12.94 8.17
N GLU A 86 7.72 -13.09 7.25
CA GLU A 86 6.77 -14.21 7.26
C GLU A 86 7.23 -15.41 6.43
N LEU A 87 8.03 -15.19 5.39
CA LEU A 87 8.46 -16.23 4.44
C LEU A 87 9.96 -16.52 4.51
N GLY A 88 10.72 -15.76 5.32
CA GLY A 88 12.15 -15.95 5.51
C GLY A 88 12.98 -15.67 4.25
N VAL A 89 12.48 -14.85 3.32
CA VAL A 89 13.23 -14.47 2.11
C VAL A 89 14.26 -13.37 2.41
N SER A 90 15.29 -13.27 1.58
CA SER A 90 16.19 -12.10 1.58
C SER A 90 15.84 -11.14 0.44
N TYR A 91 16.16 -9.84 0.58
CA TYR A 91 16.00 -8.90 -0.53
C TYR A 91 17.13 -7.87 -0.66
N LYS A 92 17.24 -7.30 -1.86
CA LYS A 92 18.12 -6.17 -2.16
C LYS A 92 17.36 -5.04 -2.84
N ASN A 93 17.52 -3.85 -2.30
CA ASN A 93 16.91 -2.63 -2.82
C ASN A 93 17.83 -1.92 -3.82
N VAL A 94 17.25 -1.32 -4.84
CA VAL A 94 17.89 -0.28 -5.65
C VAL A 94 16.89 0.82 -6.00
N GLU A 95 17.34 2.07 -5.87
CA GLU A 95 16.55 3.27 -6.12
C GLU A 95 17.14 3.99 -7.36
N PRO A 96 16.54 3.81 -8.55
CA PRO A 96 16.95 4.53 -9.75
C PRO A 96 16.80 6.04 -9.55
N SER A 97 17.86 6.81 -9.82
CA SER A 97 17.82 8.28 -9.72
C SER A 97 17.10 8.94 -10.90
N SER A 98 16.97 8.22 -12.01
CA SER A 98 16.31 8.68 -13.22
C SER A 98 15.68 7.52 -14.00
N PRO A 99 14.71 7.78 -14.90
CA PRO A 99 14.13 6.75 -15.75
C PRO A 99 15.17 6.00 -16.60
N SER A 100 16.25 6.68 -17.02
CA SER A 100 17.33 6.06 -17.80
C SER A 100 18.16 5.04 -17.03
N ASP A 101 18.16 5.08 -15.70
CA ASP A 101 18.92 4.13 -14.87
C ASP A 101 18.20 2.78 -14.73
N VAL A 102 16.87 2.78 -14.91
CA VAL A 102 15.98 1.66 -14.59
C VAL A 102 16.37 0.36 -15.31
N GLU A 103 16.53 0.42 -16.65
CA GLU A 103 16.91 -0.77 -17.45
C GLU A 103 18.26 -1.35 -17.00
N GLY A 104 19.23 -0.48 -16.68
CA GLY A 104 20.56 -0.89 -16.24
C GLY A 104 20.53 -1.62 -14.89
N GLN A 105 19.66 -1.18 -13.97
CA GLN A 105 19.51 -1.80 -12.66
C GLN A 105 18.79 -3.15 -12.74
N GLN A 106 17.70 -3.23 -13.50
CA GLN A 106 17.00 -4.50 -13.80
C GLN A 106 17.98 -5.53 -14.40
N ARG A 107 18.75 -5.12 -15.42
CA ARG A 107 19.75 -5.98 -16.07
C ARG A 107 20.82 -6.45 -15.09
N ARG A 108 21.30 -5.58 -14.21
CA ARG A 108 22.31 -5.93 -13.20
C ARG A 108 21.81 -7.02 -12.25
N PHE A 109 20.58 -6.91 -11.76
CA PHE A 109 19.99 -7.96 -10.93
C PHE A 109 19.83 -9.27 -11.69
N ALA A 110 19.31 -9.23 -12.93
CA ALA A 110 19.14 -10.44 -13.75
C ALA A 110 20.48 -11.12 -14.07
N GLN A 111 21.53 -10.36 -14.40
CA GLN A 111 22.87 -10.88 -14.67
C GLN A 111 23.54 -11.50 -13.44
N SER A 112 23.18 -11.04 -12.24
CA SER A 112 23.75 -11.60 -11.01
C SER A 112 23.33 -13.04 -10.77
N GLN A 113 22.18 -13.46 -11.32
CA GLN A 113 21.55 -14.77 -11.12
C GLN A 113 21.35 -15.15 -9.64
N ASN A 114 21.36 -14.16 -8.75
CA ASN A 114 21.22 -14.34 -7.31
C ASN A 114 19.84 -13.97 -6.80
N HIS A 115 18.87 -13.70 -7.69
CA HIS A 115 17.52 -13.29 -7.33
C HIS A 115 16.50 -14.19 -8.04
N ASN A 116 15.66 -14.87 -7.26
CA ASN A 116 14.59 -15.72 -7.79
C ASN A 116 13.43 -14.89 -8.35
N LEU A 117 13.27 -13.65 -7.87
CA LEU A 117 12.30 -12.66 -8.35
C LEU A 117 12.95 -11.29 -8.45
N ILE A 118 12.67 -10.56 -9.52
CA ILE A 118 12.96 -9.13 -9.62
C ILE A 118 11.64 -8.37 -9.65
N CYS A 119 11.40 -7.54 -8.64
CA CYS A 119 10.23 -6.70 -8.52
C CYS A 119 10.49 -5.34 -9.17
N CYS A 120 9.81 -5.10 -10.30
CA CYS A 120 9.86 -3.84 -11.02
C CYS A 120 8.66 -2.98 -10.60
N ILE A 121 8.93 -1.96 -9.78
CA ILE A 121 7.89 -1.13 -9.17
C ILE A 121 7.64 0.12 -10.04
N GLY A 122 6.40 0.24 -10.55
CA GLY A 122 5.90 1.40 -11.29
C GLY A 122 6.00 1.30 -12.82
N PHE A 123 5.20 2.11 -13.51
CA PHE A 123 5.11 2.12 -14.97
C PHE A 123 6.43 2.45 -15.69
N VAL A 124 7.31 3.23 -15.04
CA VAL A 124 8.63 3.63 -15.57
C VAL A 124 9.54 2.44 -15.90
N GLN A 125 9.23 1.26 -15.34
CA GLN A 125 9.97 0.02 -15.53
C GLN A 125 9.74 -0.63 -16.89
N THR A 126 8.60 -0.34 -17.53
CA THR A 126 8.03 -1.16 -18.61
C THR A 126 8.98 -1.32 -19.79
N SER A 127 9.51 -0.22 -20.33
CA SER A 127 10.34 -0.27 -21.55
C SER A 127 11.63 -1.07 -21.34
N GLY A 128 12.32 -0.82 -20.22
CA GLY A 128 13.52 -1.58 -19.84
C GLY A 128 13.20 -3.05 -19.58
N LEU A 129 12.07 -3.32 -18.92
CA LEU A 129 11.68 -4.69 -18.55
C LEU A 129 11.31 -5.52 -19.78
N VAL A 130 10.63 -4.95 -20.76
CA VAL A 130 10.31 -5.65 -22.02
C VAL A 130 11.59 -6.17 -22.69
N SER A 131 12.65 -5.36 -22.71
CA SER A 131 13.95 -5.77 -23.26
C SER A 131 14.66 -6.81 -22.38
N ASN A 132 14.74 -6.56 -21.06
CA ASN A 132 15.47 -7.43 -20.14
C ASN A 132 14.79 -8.79 -19.95
N ALA A 133 13.46 -8.85 -19.81
CA ALA A 133 12.74 -10.10 -19.64
C ALA A 133 12.92 -11.06 -20.83
N GLN A 134 13.05 -10.51 -22.05
CA GLN A 134 13.38 -11.30 -23.25
C GLN A 134 14.84 -11.76 -23.30
N GLN A 135 15.77 -10.97 -22.77
CA GLN A 135 17.20 -11.33 -22.69
C GLN A 135 17.50 -12.35 -21.57
N PHE A 136 16.69 -12.37 -20.51
CA PHE A 136 16.82 -13.25 -19.36
C PHE A 136 15.55 -14.09 -19.17
N PRO A 137 15.24 -15.04 -20.09
CA PRO A 137 13.97 -15.76 -20.09
C PRO A 137 13.76 -16.66 -18.86
N ASP A 138 14.84 -17.06 -18.19
CA ASP A 138 14.79 -17.90 -16.98
C ASP A 138 14.64 -17.08 -15.68
N GLN A 139 14.72 -15.75 -15.75
CA GLN A 139 14.54 -14.86 -14.61
C GLN A 139 13.06 -14.52 -14.45
N ASN A 140 12.49 -14.72 -13.26
CA ASN A 140 11.14 -14.25 -12.96
C ASN A 140 11.16 -12.75 -12.65
N PHE A 141 10.19 -12.04 -13.21
CA PHE A 141 9.94 -10.63 -12.95
C PHE A 141 8.50 -10.41 -12.52
N MET A 142 8.25 -9.50 -11.57
CA MET A 142 6.93 -8.89 -11.42
C MET A 142 6.97 -7.44 -11.88
N LEU A 143 5.88 -6.97 -12.48
CA LEU A 143 5.71 -5.58 -12.89
C LEU A 143 4.49 -4.99 -12.20
N VAL A 144 4.63 -3.81 -11.60
CA VAL A 144 3.53 -3.04 -11.01
C VAL A 144 3.16 -1.89 -11.95
N ASP A 145 1.86 -1.61 -12.09
CA ASP A 145 1.27 -0.45 -12.78
C ASP A 145 1.37 -0.42 -14.30
N SER A 146 1.79 -1.51 -14.90
CA SER A 146 1.85 -1.64 -16.34
C SER A 146 1.84 -3.11 -16.75
N VAL A 147 1.70 -3.35 -18.06
CA VAL A 147 1.76 -4.67 -18.66
C VAL A 147 2.97 -4.75 -19.58
N ALA A 148 3.82 -5.74 -19.36
CA ALA A 148 4.96 -6.02 -20.22
C ALA A 148 4.52 -6.90 -21.40
N GLU A 149 4.39 -6.27 -22.57
CA GLU A 149 4.01 -6.91 -23.82
C GLU A 149 5.15 -6.83 -24.84
N LYS A 150 5.21 -7.84 -25.71
CA LYS A 150 6.04 -7.79 -26.92
C LYS A 150 5.41 -6.83 -27.94
N GLU A 151 6.16 -6.47 -28.97
CA GLU A 151 5.67 -5.61 -30.06
C GLU A 151 4.40 -6.14 -30.74
N ASN A 152 4.15 -7.45 -30.71
CA ASN A 152 2.96 -8.07 -31.28
C ASN A 152 1.77 -8.17 -30.31
N GLY A 153 1.88 -7.61 -29.10
CA GLY A 153 0.85 -7.64 -28.05
C GLY A 153 0.85 -8.91 -27.18
N ASP A 154 1.76 -9.85 -27.41
CA ASP A 154 1.86 -11.05 -26.57
C ASP A 154 2.47 -10.72 -25.20
N LEU A 155 1.90 -11.29 -24.15
CA LEU A 155 2.47 -11.22 -22.81
C LEU A 155 3.83 -11.92 -22.73
N ILE A 156 4.77 -11.31 -22.00
CA ILE A 156 6.09 -11.88 -21.76
C ILE A 156 6.01 -12.95 -20.66
N GLN A 157 6.41 -14.18 -21.00
CA GLN A 157 6.07 -15.39 -20.23
C GLN A 157 6.76 -15.51 -18.87
N ASN A 158 7.83 -14.76 -18.62
CA ASN A 158 8.52 -14.69 -17.33
C ASN A 158 8.17 -13.42 -16.52
N VAL A 159 7.12 -12.68 -16.93
CA VAL A 159 6.64 -11.49 -16.23
C VAL A 159 5.24 -11.71 -15.66
N SER A 160 5.06 -11.52 -14.35
CA SER A 160 3.74 -11.43 -13.71
C SER A 160 3.36 -9.95 -13.56
N ASN A 161 2.32 -9.51 -14.25
CA ASN A 161 1.91 -8.10 -14.25
C ASN A 161 0.83 -7.88 -13.18
N TYR A 162 0.94 -6.80 -12.42
CA TYR A 162 0.00 -6.36 -11.39
C TYR A 162 -0.47 -4.97 -11.74
N VAL A 163 -1.71 -4.86 -12.19
CA VAL A 163 -2.33 -3.62 -12.61
C VAL A 163 -3.54 -3.32 -11.74
N PHE A 164 -3.72 -2.07 -11.37
CA PHE A 164 -4.80 -1.69 -10.48
C PHE A 164 -5.95 -1.04 -11.26
N LYS A 165 -7.13 -1.02 -10.65
CA LYS A 165 -8.30 -0.29 -11.14
C LYS A 165 -8.42 1.03 -10.39
N GLU A 166 -7.40 1.88 -10.47
CA GLU A 166 -7.27 3.08 -9.64
C GLU A 166 -8.45 4.04 -9.79
N HIS A 167 -8.96 4.22 -11.00
CA HIS A 167 -10.20 4.93 -11.27
C HIS A 167 -11.37 4.53 -10.34
N GLN A 168 -11.57 3.24 -10.03
CA GLN A 168 -12.64 2.80 -9.13
C GLN A 168 -12.45 3.30 -7.69
N GLY A 169 -11.21 3.33 -7.20
CA GLY A 169 -10.89 3.86 -5.88
C GLY A 169 -10.93 5.38 -5.86
N SER A 170 -10.43 6.02 -6.92
CA SER A 170 -10.52 7.47 -7.12
C SER A 170 -11.97 7.94 -7.19
N PHE A 171 -12.88 7.15 -7.77
CA PHE A 171 -14.32 7.40 -7.72
C PHE A 171 -14.82 7.45 -6.28
N GLN A 172 -14.44 6.48 -5.44
CA GLN A 172 -14.90 6.45 -4.05
C GLN A 172 -14.45 7.71 -3.28
N VAL A 173 -13.18 8.09 -3.40
CA VAL A 173 -12.70 9.31 -2.73
C VAL A 173 -13.21 10.60 -3.38
N GLY A 174 -13.56 10.58 -4.67
CA GLY A 174 -14.26 11.68 -5.35
C GLY A 174 -15.69 11.84 -4.88
N HIS A 175 -16.41 10.74 -4.71
CA HIS A 175 -17.77 10.74 -4.16
C HIS A 175 -17.77 11.24 -2.71
N LEU A 176 -16.76 10.86 -1.91
CA LEU A 176 -16.54 11.41 -0.56
C LEU A 176 -16.36 12.94 -0.61
N ALA A 177 -15.44 13.42 -1.43
CA ALA A 177 -15.14 14.85 -1.55
C ALA A 177 -16.37 15.64 -2.02
N GLY A 178 -17.04 15.16 -3.06
CA GLY A 178 -18.24 15.77 -3.62
C GLY A 178 -19.40 15.82 -2.62
N LEU A 179 -19.58 14.80 -1.77
CA LEU A 179 -20.61 14.81 -0.73
C LEU A 179 -20.29 15.77 0.41
N LEU A 180 -19.03 15.84 0.84
CA LEU A 180 -18.61 16.66 1.98
C LEU A 180 -18.54 18.16 1.64
N THR A 181 -18.00 18.52 0.48
CA THR A 181 -17.89 19.94 0.04
C THR A 181 -19.25 20.65 -0.04
N GLN A 182 -20.33 19.89 -0.27
CA GLN A 182 -21.70 20.41 -0.33
C GLN A 182 -22.34 20.64 1.06
N GLN A 183 -21.65 20.30 2.14
CA GLN A 183 -22.19 20.32 3.50
C GLN A 183 -21.32 21.20 4.39
N GLU A 184 -21.90 21.73 5.47
CA GLU A 184 -21.12 22.28 6.58
C GLU A 184 -20.51 21.13 7.37
N PHE A 185 -19.24 20.83 7.10
CA PHE A 185 -18.48 19.79 7.76
C PHE A 185 -17.27 20.41 8.44
N SER A 186 -17.00 20.02 9.68
CA SER A 186 -15.84 20.51 10.43
C SER A 186 -15.36 19.40 11.34
N ALA A 187 -14.05 19.15 11.31
CA ALA A 187 -13.40 18.13 12.11
C ALA A 187 -11.97 18.56 12.40
N ALA A 188 -11.50 18.30 13.62
CA ALA A 188 -10.27 18.88 14.15
C ALA A 188 -10.25 20.42 13.96
N ASP A 189 -9.21 20.95 13.31
CA ASP A 189 -9.03 22.38 13.02
C ASP A 189 -9.36 22.74 11.56
N SER A 190 -10.00 21.82 10.82
CA SER A 190 -10.36 22.00 9.40
C SER A 190 -11.88 22.01 9.19
N ALA A 191 -12.33 22.74 8.17
CA ALA A 191 -13.74 22.84 7.81
C ALA A 191 -13.93 22.99 6.30
N THR A 192 -15.01 22.43 5.76
CA THR A 192 -15.46 22.71 4.39
C THR A 192 -15.97 24.14 4.29
N LYS A 193 -15.95 24.70 3.08
CA LYS A 193 -16.41 26.06 2.84
C LYS A 193 -17.84 26.04 2.33
N SER A 194 -18.78 26.20 3.26
CA SER A 194 -20.22 26.29 2.97
C SER A 194 -20.50 27.24 1.80
N GLY A 195 -21.02 26.69 0.69
CA GLY A 195 -21.39 27.44 -0.51
C GLY A 195 -20.31 27.57 -1.59
N GLU A 196 -19.07 27.09 -1.37
CA GLU A 196 -18.06 26.91 -2.42
C GLU A 196 -18.05 25.43 -2.85
N THR A 197 -18.54 25.12 -4.06
CA THR A 197 -18.58 23.75 -4.60
C THR A 197 -17.36 23.47 -5.47
N VAL A 198 -16.16 23.66 -4.91
CA VAL A 198 -14.90 23.43 -5.63
C VAL A 198 -14.07 22.43 -4.85
N VAL A 199 -13.53 21.43 -5.55
CA VAL A 199 -12.55 20.49 -5.00
C VAL A 199 -11.33 20.43 -5.94
N GLY A 200 -10.20 19.97 -5.42
CA GLY A 200 -8.94 19.92 -6.16
C GLY A 200 -8.43 18.50 -6.41
N PHE A 201 -7.64 18.36 -7.47
CA PHE A 201 -6.85 17.18 -7.81
C PHE A 201 -5.42 17.60 -8.18
N VAL A 202 -4.43 17.08 -7.46
CA VAL A 202 -3.00 17.28 -7.74
C VAL A 202 -2.38 15.97 -8.23
N GLY A 203 -2.04 15.89 -9.51
CA GLY A 203 -1.29 14.77 -10.08
C GLY A 203 0.22 14.97 -9.97
N GLY A 204 0.99 13.89 -9.87
CA GLY A 204 2.45 13.93 -9.92
C GLY A 204 2.95 14.35 -11.31
N GLU A 205 2.81 13.46 -12.29
CA GLU A 205 3.13 13.72 -13.70
C GLU A 205 1.89 13.58 -14.58
N GLU A 206 1.82 14.36 -15.68
CA GLU A 206 0.72 14.27 -16.64
C GLU A 206 0.90 13.07 -17.60
N VAL A 207 0.66 11.87 -17.07
CA VAL A 207 0.77 10.61 -17.79
C VAL A 207 -0.56 9.84 -17.77
N PRO A 208 -0.81 8.91 -18.70
CA PRO A 208 -2.08 8.18 -18.78
C PRO A 208 -2.50 7.51 -17.47
N LEU A 209 -1.53 6.97 -16.72
CA LEU A 209 -1.80 6.36 -15.42
C LEU A 209 -2.43 7.38 -14.44
N ILE A 210 -1.87 8.58 -14.30
CA ILE A 210 -2.39 9.60 -13.39
C ILE A 210 -3.70 10.20 -13.91
N LYS A 211 -3.87 10.34 -15.23
CA LYS A 211 -5.16 10.75 -15.83
C LYS A 211 -6.29 9.77 -15.51
N LYS A 212 -6.00 8.48 -15.31
CA LYS A 212 -6.98 7.48 -14.88
C LYS A 212 -7.46 7.71 -13.44
N PHE A 213 -6.59 8.17 -12.54
CA PHE A 213 -7.00 8.62 -11.20
C PHE A 213 -7.87 9.88 -11.29
N GLU A 214 -7.46 10.85 -12.11
CA GLU A 214 -8.23 12.09 -12.35
C GLU A 214 -9.64 11.78 -12.86
N ALA A 215 -9.75 10.90 -13.85
CA ALA A 215 -11.03 10.47 -14.45
C ALA A 215 -11.97 9.87 -13.40
N GLY A 216 -11.47 8.90 -12.62
CA GLY A 216 -12.24 8.30 -11.54
C GLY A 216 -12.67 9.32 -10.50
N TYR A 217 -11.77 10.21 -10.08
CA TYR A 217 -12.07 11.26 -9.10
C TYR A 217 -13.17 12.21 -9.59
N LYS A 218 -13.06 12.71 -10.83
CA LYS A 218 -14.07 13.56 -11.46
C LYS A 218 -15.43 12.86 -11.56
N ALA A 219 -15.45 11.59 -11.95
CA ALA A 219 -16.67 10.81 -12.01
C ALA A 219 -17.32 10.62 -10.62
N GLY A 220 -16.52 10.38 -9.58
CA GLY A 220 -17.00 10.30 -8.20
C GLY A 220 -17.59 11.61 -7.70
N VAL A 221 -16.91 12.73 -7.97
CA VAL A 221 -17.40 14.08 -7.63
C VAL A 221 -18.72 14.38 -8.33
N ALA A 222 -18.79 14.15 -9.65
CA ALA A 222 -20.01 14.36 -10.44
C ALA A 222 -21.16 13.45 -10.00
N HIS A 223 -20.87 12.24 -9.54
CA HIS A 223 -21.87 11.34 -8.96
C HIS A 223 -22.50 11.91 -7.67
N ALA A 224 -21.73 12.65 -6.87
CA ALA A 224 -22.25 13.36 -5.72
C ALA A 224 -23.11 14.57 -6.13
N SER A 225 -22.62 15.36 -7.09
CA SER A 225 -23.31 16.49 -7.70
C SER A 225 -22.54 17.02 -8.91
N GLU A 226 -23.25 17.28 -10.01
CA GLU A 226 -22.68 17.89 -11.23
C GLU A 226 -22.31 19.37 -11.03
N ASP A 227 -22.77 20.01 -9.95
CA ASP A 227 -22.46 21.42 -9.63
C ASP A 227 -21.10 21.62 -8.94
N VAL A 228 -20.40 20.52 -8.59
CA VAL A 228 -19.08 20.57 -7.97
C VAL A 228 -17.99 20.61 -9.05
N GLU A 229 -17.21 21.68 -9.06
CA GLU A 229 -16.08 21.86 -9.98
C GLU A 229 -14.83 21.15 -9.46
N VAL A 230 -14.13 20.40 -10.34
CA VAL A 230 -12.82 19.82 -10.03
C VAL A 230 -11.71 20.64 -10.68
N ARG A 231 -10.86 21.24 -9.86
CA ARG A 231 -9.63 21.93 -10.28
C ARG A 231 -8.49 20.93 -10.36
N THR A 232 -7.82 20.84 -11.50
CA THR A 232 -6.70 19.90 -11.71
C THR A 232 -5.39 20.64 -11.97
N ALA A 233 -4.32 20.19 -11.33
CA ALA A 233 -2.95 20.57 -11.65
C ALA A 233 -2.01 19.36 -11.58
N TYR A 234 -0.91 19.42 -12.34
CA TYR A 234 0.15 18.41 -12.34
C TYR A 234 1.45 19.05 -11.89
N ALA A 235 2.09 18.49 -10.86
CA ALA A 235 3.31 19.04 -10.27
C ALA A 235 4.55 18.84 -11.16
N GLY A 236 4.51 17.88 -12.08
CA GLY A 236 5.61 17.51 -12.98
C GLY A 236 6.62 16.53 -12.39
N ALA A 237 6.41 16.05 -11.15
CA ALA A 237 7.29 15.12 -10.47
C ALA A 237 6.56 14.35 -9.34
N PHE A 238 7.13 13.21 -8.94
CA PHE A 238 6.65 12.39 -7.81
C PHE A 238 7.42 12.62 -6.50
N ASN A 239 8.43 13.50 -6.50
CA ASN A 239 9.32 13.76 -5.37
C ASN A 239 9.60 15.27 -5.13
N ASP A 240 8.64 16.13 -5.45
CA ASP A 240 8.72 17.58 -5.25
C ASP A 240 7.56 18.10 -4.38
N PRO A 241 7.66 17.97 -3.03
CA PRO A 241 6.64 18.47 -2.13
C PRO A 241 6.39 19.99 -2.24
N VAL A 242 7.38 20.76 -2.68
CA VAL A 242 7.22 22.22 -2.84
C VAL A 242 6.23 22.50 -3.96
N ALA A 243 6.40 21.86 -5.12
CA ALA A 243 5.47 21.99 -6.24
C ALA A 243 4.05 21.50 -5.88
N GLY A 244 3.95 20.38 -5.14
CA GLY A 244 2.66 19.86 -4.66
C GLY A 244 1.94 20.86 -3.73
N LYS A 245 2.68 21.49 -2.82
CA LYS A 245 2.15 22.52 -1.92
C LYS A 245 1.69 23.77 -2.68
N GLU A 246 2.49 24.26 -3.62
CA GLU A 246 2.13 25.43 -4.43
C GLU A 246 0.85 25.21 -5.22
N ALA A 247 0.71 24.04 -5.86
CA ALA A 247 -0.49 23.66 -6.58
C ALA A 247 -1.74 23.61 -5.67
N ALA A 248 -1.63 22.95 -4.51
CA ALA A 248 -2.74 22.85 -3.56
C ALA A 248 -3.11 24.19 -2.93
N VAL A 249 -2.12 25.03 -2.56
CA VAL A 249 -2.37 26.39 -2.05
C VAL A 249 -3.16 27.20 -3.07
N SER A 250 -2.79 27.15 -4.35
CA SER A 250 -3.53 27.83 -5.42
C SER A 250 -4.99 27.35 -5.49
N MET A 251 -5.23 26.03 -5.43
CA MET A 251 -6.59 25.48 -5.46
C MET A 251 -7.41 25.95 -4.25
N TYR A 252 -6.84 25.92 -3.05
CA TYR A 252 -7.53 26.40 -1.84
C TYR A 252 -7.83 27.90 -1.87
N GLU A 253 -6.97 28.70 -2.52
CA GLU A 253 -7.20 30.13 -2.77
C GLU A 253 -8.28 30.37 -3.83
N ASP A 254 -8.39 29.48 -4.81
CA ASP A 254 -9.42 29.48 -5.86
C ASP A 254 -10.76 28.84 -5.41
N GLY A 255 -10.89 28.56 -4.11
CA GLY A 255 -12.16 28.15 -3.49
C GLY A 255 -12.27 26.67 -3.18
N ALA A 256 -11.26 25.86 -3.49
CA ALA A 256 -11.29 24.47 -3.06
C ALA A 256 -11.31 24.36 -1.53
N ASP A 257 -11.94 23.31 -1.01
CA ASP A 257 -11.90 22.95 0.42
C ASP A 257 -11.41 21.52 0.69
N ILE A 258 -11.40 20.68 -0.34
CA ILE A 258 -10.84 19.32 -0.33
C ILE A 258 -9.92 19.16 -1.54
N VAL A 259 -8.67 18.72 -1.33
CA VAL A 259 -7.73 18.40 -2.43
C VAL A 259 -7.26 16.94 -2.34
N TYR A 260 -7.53 16.17 -3.39
CA TYR A 260 -6.99 14.83 -3.57
C TYR A 260 -5.65 14.86 -4.31
N HIS A 261 -4.66 14.10 -3.88
CA HIS A 261 -3.41 13.96 -4.63
C HIS A 261 -3.17 12.54 -5.17
N ALA A 262 -2.65 12.44 -6.38
CA ALA A 262 -2.09 11.23 -6.98
C ALA A 262 -0.64 11.50 -7.41
N ALA A 263 0.24 11.76 -6.43
CA ALA A 263 1.53 12.41 -6.67
C ALA A 263 2.72 11.81 -5.89
N GLY A 264 2.58 10.62 -5.27
CA GLY A 264 3.66 10.02 -4.48
C GLY A 264 4.17 10.97 -3.38
N GLY A 265 5.49 11.06 -3.22
CA GLY A 265 6.13 11.92 -2.22
C GLY A 265 5.80 13.42 -2.36
N THR A 266 5.56 13.90 -3.59
CA THR A 266 5.06 15.27 -3.87
C THR A 266 3.76 15.57 -3.10
N GLY A 267 2.92 14.55 -2.88
CA GLY A 267 1.64 14.66 -2.18
C GLY A 267 1.75 15.18 -0.74
N THR A 268 2.90 15.00 -0.08
CA THR A 268 3.15 15.54 1.27
C THR A 268 2.93 17.06 1.32
N GLY A 269 3.27 17.77 0.25
CA GLY A 269 3.02 19.22 0.14
C GLY A 269 1.54 19.61 0.14
N VAL A 270 0.67 18.72 -0.37
CA VAL A 270 -0.79 18.93 -0.35
C VAL A 270 -1.32 18.88 1.08
N PHE A 271 -0.79 17.97 1.90
CA PHE A 271 -1.12 17.90 3.33
C PHE A 271 -0.63 19.13 4.09
N GLU A 272 0.59 19.60 3.81
CA GLU A 272 1.08 20.86 4.39
C GLU A 272 0.20 22.06 4.02
N ALA A 273 -0.25 22.13 2.76
CA ALA A 273 -1.16 23.18 2.29
C ALA A 273 -2.52 23.10 3.01
N ALA A 274 -3.08 21.90 3.14
CA ALA A 274 -4.35 21.67 3.84
C ALA A 274 -4.28 22.13 5.30
N GLN A 275 -3.23 21.70 6.02
CA GLN A 275 -2.99 22.09 7.41
C GLN A 275 -2.75 23.59 7.56
N GLN A 276 -2.02 24.22 6.63
CA GLN A 276 -1.80 25.67 6.64
C GLN A 276 -3.10 26.46 6.42
N LYS A 277 -4.02 25.93 5.61
CA LYS A 277 -5.28 26.61 5.25
C LYS A 277 -6.44 26.26 6.18
N GLY A 278 -6.30 25.25 7.04
CA GLY A 278 -7.42 24.72 7.84
C GLY A 278 -8.47 24.05 6.95
N LEU A 279 -8.01 23.34 5.92
CA LEU A 279 -8.84 22.64 4.94
C LEU A 279 -8.45 21.15 4.90
N PHE A 280 -9.06 20.38 4.02
CA PHE A 280 -8.93 18.93 4.00
C PHE A 280 -8.17 18.43 2.78
N ALA A 281 -7.51 17.29 2.94
CA ALA A 281 -6.85 16.58 1.86
C ALA A 281 -7.25 15.11 1.81
N ILE A 282 -7.00 14.48 0.67
CA ILE A 282 -7.15 13.04 0.46
C ILE A 282 -5.81 12.47 -0.03
N GLY A 283 -5.34 11.41 0.62
CA GLY A 283 -4.09 10.72 0.30
C GLY A 283 -4.24 9.60 -0.73
N VAL A 284 -3.12 8.92 -1.03
CA VAL A 284 -3.05 7.83 -2.02
C VAL A 284 -1.99 6.78 -1.65
N ASP A 285 -2.19 5.58 -2.17
CA ASP A 285 -1.34 4.39 -2.07
C ASP A 285 -1.29 3.78 -0.68
N SER A 286 -0.82 4.50 0.32
CA SER A 286 -0.83 4.08 1.72
C SER A 286 -1.99 4.74 2.50
N ASP A 287 -2.30 4.23 3.69
CA ASP A 287 -3.07 5.02 4.65
C ASP A 287 -2.15 6.12 5.21
N GLN A 288 -2.12 7.25 4.51
CA GLN A 288 -1.21 8.36 4.82
C GLN A 288 -1.59 9.10 6.11
N SER A 289 -2.74 8.81 6.70
CA SER A 289 -3.07 9.27 8.05
C SER A 289 -2.30 8.49 9.14
N LYS A 290 -1.73 7.32 8.80
CA LYS A 290 -0.97 6.46 9.71
C LYS A 290 0.50 6.28 9.32
N ALA A 291 0.88 6.56 8.08
CA ALA A 291 2.27 6.42 7.64
C ALA A 291 3.20 7.35 8.43
N GLU A 292 4.35 6.84 8.88
CA GLU A 292 5.23 7.53 9.84
C GLU A 292 5.61 8.97 9.42
N GLY A 293 5.91 9.19 8.14
CA GLY A 293 6.31 10.50 7.63
C GLY A 293 5.16 11.47 7.37
N THR A 294 3.90 11.03 7.46
CA THR A 294 2.71 11.86 7.20
C THR A 294 1.68 11.84 8.32
N ALA A 295 1.85 11.02 9.37
CA ALA A 295 0.92 10.90 10.50
C ALA A 295 0.69 12.22 11.23
N GLN A 296 1.62 13.18 11.18
CA GLN A 296 1.42 14.54 11.71
C GLN A 296 0.34 15.35 10.96
N PHE A 297 -0.12 14.86 9.82
CA PHE A 297 -1.21 15.43 9.02
C PHE A 297 -2.51 14.62 9.15
N SER A 298 -2.59 13.64 10.06
CA SER A 298 -3.79 12.83 10.31
C SER A 298 -5.04 13.69 10.54
N ASN A 299 -4.87 14.87 11.12
CA ASN A 299 -5.92 15.83 11.42
C ASN A 299 -6.48 16.59 10.20
N VAL A 300 -5.90 16.43 9.01
CA VAL A 300 -6.41 17.04 7.76
C VAL A 300 -6.70 16.02 6.65
N ILE A 301 -6.33 14.75 6.84
CA ILE A 301 -6.54 13.69 5.86
C ILE A 301 -7.91 13.05 6.09
N LEU A 302 -8.86 13.31 5.18
CA LEU A 302 -10.22 12.73 5.25
C LEU A 302 -10.21 11.22 5.00
N ALA A 303 -9.46 10.83 3.98
CA ALA A 303 -9.31 9.45 3.54
C ALA A 303 -8.03 9.32 2.72
N SER A 304 -7.63 8.08 2.44
CA SER A 304 -6.64 7.75 1.42
C SER A 304 -7.24 6.77 0.42
N MET A 305 -6.98 6.97 -0.87
CA MET A 305 -7.23 5.97 -1.90
C MET A 305 -6.07 4.96 -1.85
N VAL A 306 -6.21 3.97 -0.96
CA VAL A 306 -5.19 2.97 -0.69
C VAL A 306 -5.09 2.03 -1.88
N LYS A 307 -3.84 1.71 -2.24
CA LYS A 307 -3.47 0.79 -3.30
C LYS A 307 -2.58 -0.27 -2.69
N HIS A 308 -3.03 -1.52 -2.68
CA HIS A 308 -2.36 -2.62 -1.98
C HIS A 308 -1.12 -3.15 -2.74
N VAL A 309 -0.16 -2.26 -3.02
CA VAL A 309 1.13 -2.60 -3.67
C VAL A 309 1.96 -3.52 -2.78
N ASN A 310 1.86 -3.34 -1.46
CA ASN A 310 2.43 -4.26 -0.47
C ASN A 310 1.95 -5.70 -0.71
N GLU A 311 0.65 -5.91 -0.90
CA GLU A 311 0.08 -7.23 -1.13
C GLU A 311 0.50 -7.80 -2.49
N ALA A 312 0.58 -6.97 -3.54
CA ALA A 312 1.08 -7.40 -4.83
C ALA A 312 2.52 -7.95 -4.73
N VAL A 313 3.41 -7.23 -4.04
CA VAL A 313 4.80 -7.65 -3.81
C VAL A 313 4.88 -8.90 -2.92
N PHE A 314 4.11 -8.93 -1.83
CA PHE A 314 4.07 -10.07 -0.92
C PHE A 314 3.58 -11.34 -1.65
N GLN A 315 2.46 -11.25 -2.38
CA GLN A 315 1.90 -12.39 -3.11
C GLN A 315 2.80 -12.86 -4.25
N ALA A 316 3.43 -11.94 -4.99
CA ALA A 316 4.41 -12.31 -6.02
C ALA A 316 5.59 -13.09 -5.42
N THR A 317 6.13 -12.60 -4.30
CA THR A 317 7.22 -13.23 -3.56
C THR A 317 6.81 -14.60 -3.03
N LYS A 318 5.64 -14.68 -2.39
CA LYS A 318 5.06 -15.93 -1.88
C LYS A 318 4.88 -16.96 -2.99
N ASN A 319 4.40 -16.55 -4.16
CA ASN A 319 4.25 -17.45 -5.30
C ASN A 319 5.59 -18.03 -5.76
N VAL A 320 6.70 -17.29 -5.64
CA VAL A 320 8.03 -17.83 -5.94
C VAL A 320 8.48 -18.82 -4.87
N VAL A 321 8.29 -18.50 -3.58
CA VAL A 321 8.60 -19.42 -2.45
C VAL A 321 7.83 -20.73 -2.59
N ASP A 322 6.55 -20.68 -2.93
CA ASP A 322 5.68 -21.86 -3.06
C ASP A 322 5.87 -22.62 -4.39
N GLY A 323 6.70 -22.12 -5.31
CA GLY A 323 6.85 -22.70 -6.66
C GLY A 323 5.63 -22.52 -7.58
N ASN A 324 4.77 -21.54 -7.27
CA ASN A 324 3.52 -21.23 -7.96
C ASN A 324 3.58 -19.94 -8.81
N PHE A 325 4.77 -19.41 -9.09
CA PHE A 325 4.93 -18.20 -9.89
C PHE A 325 4.35 -18.37 -11.31
N LYS A 326 3.52 -17.41 -11.72
CA LYS A 326 2.84 -17.41 -13.02
C LYS A 326 3.25 -16.18 -13.82
N GLY A 327 4.31 -16.32 -14.61
CA GLY A 327 4.62 -15.32 -15.64
C GLY A 327 3.64 -15.40 -16.82
N GLY A 328 3.66 -14.39 -17.69
CA GLY A 328 2.68 -14.24 -18.78
C GLY A 328 1.27 -13.97 -18.28
N SER A 329 1.11 -13.42 -17.08
CA SER A 329 -0.19 -13.18 -16.43
C SER A 329 -0.45 -11.70 -16.20
N VAL A 330 -1.74 -11.33 -16.09
CA VAL A 330 -2.19 -9.99 -15.70
C VAL A 330 -3.13 -10.14 -14.51
N ASN A 331 -2.70 -9.64 -13.35
CA ASN A 331 -3.44 -9.62 -12.11
C ASN A 331 -4.11 -8.26 -11.99
N ASN A 332 -5.43 -8.22 -12.18
CA ASN A 332 -6.23 -6.99 -12.08
C ASN A 332 -6.70 -6.79 -10.64
N LEU A 333 -6.27 -5.69 -10.03
CA LEU A 333 -6.47 -5.38 -8.62
C LEU A 333 -7.44 -4.20 -8.48
N GLY A 334 -8.69 -4.48 -8.11
CA GLY A 334 -9.78 -3.49 -8.01
C GLY A 334 -10.53 -3.55 -6.68
N LEU A 335 -11.67 -2.86 -6.61
CA LEU A 335 -12.54 -2.92 -5.42
C LEU A 335 -13.05 -4.34 -5.14
N GLU A 336 -13.33 -5.12 -6.19
CA GLU A 336 -13.80 -6.51 -6.08
C GLU A 336 -12.77 -7.41 -5.40
N THR A 337 -11.48 -7.21 -5.71
CA THR A 337 -10.38 -8.01 -5.17
C THR A 337 -9.74 -7.39 -3.93
N ASN A 338 -10.30 -6.30 -3.41
CA ASN A 338 -9.68 -5.44 -2.38
C ASN A 338 -8.25 -5.01 -2.72
N GLY A 339 -7.94 -4.87 -4.01
CA GLY A 339 -6.63 -4.35 -4.45
C GLY A 339 -6.49 -2.85 -4.26
N ILE A 340 -7.62 -2.17 -4.10
CA ILE A 340 -7.75 -0.74 -3.78
C ILE A 340 -8.90 -0.54 -2.81
N GLU A 341 -8.83 0.53 -2.02
CA GLU A 341 -9.85 0.89 -1.04
C GLU A 341 -9.86 2.41 -0.78
N ALA A 342 -11.02 2.97 -0.43
CA ALA A 342 -11.09 4.28 0.21
C ALA A 342 -11.05 4.09 1.72
N VAL A 343 -9.88 4.32 2.34
CA VAL A 343 -9.68 4.15 3.77
C VAL A 343 -9.84 5.50 4.46
N TYR A 344 -10.79 5.61 5.40
CA TYR A 344 -10.98 6.85 6.17
C TYR A 344 -9.76 7.16 7.04
N GLY A 345 -9.45 8.46 7.15
CA GLY A 345 -8.32 8.94 7.94
C GLY A 345 -8.47 8.60 9.42
N ALA A 346 -7.35 8.32 10.09
CA ALA A 346 -7.32 7.83 11.46
C ALA A 346 -8.00 8.78 12.47
N ASP A 347 -7.81 10.09 12.32
CA ASP A 347 -8.37 11.09 13.24
C ASP A 347 -9.73 11.64 12.80
N LEU A 348 -10.02 11.62 11.48
CA LEU A 348 -11.22 12.25 10.92
C LEU A 348 -12.33 11.26 10.56
N GLY A 349 -12.00 9.97 10.43
CA GLY A 349 -12.93 8.96 9.94
C GLY A 349 -14.16 8.75 10.83
N SER A 350 -14.04 8.93 12.14
CA SER A 350 -15.19 8.88 13.06
C SER A 350 -16.15 10.05 12.84
N GLU A 351 -15.63 11.20 12.42
CA GLU A 351 -16.41 12.43 12.26
C GLU A 351 -17.17 12.47 10.93
N ILE A 352 -16.77 11.69 9.93
CA ILE A 352 -17.49 11.60 8.65
C ILE A 352 -18.92 11.09 8.91
N PRO A 353 -19.96 11.82 8.45
CA PRO A 353 -21.36 11.46 8.69
C PRO A 353 -21.74 10.06 8.20
N ASP A 354 -22.62 9.37 8.93
CA ASP A 354 -23.05 8.01 8.60
C ASP A 354 -23.79 7.91 7.26
N ASP A 355 -24.49 8.97 6.83
CA ASP A 355 -25.15 9.00 5.53
C ASP A 355 -24.14 9.08 4.37
N VAL A 356 -23.02 9.80 4.57
CA VAL A 356 -21.90 9.84 3.61
C VAL A 356 -21.24 8.47 3.51
N LYS A 357 -20.96 7.83 4.65
CA LYS A 357 -20.41 6.46 4.68
C LYS A 357 -21.33 5.46 3.99
N SER A 358 -22.63 5.55 4.23
CA SER A 358 -23.63 4.66 3.60
C SER A 358 -23.65 4.83 2.07
N LYS A 359 -23.62 6.06 1.57
CA LYS A 359 -23.56 6.35 0.12
C LYS A 359 -22.27 5.83 -0.52
N LEU A 360 -21.15 5.87 0.20
CA LEU A 360 -19.90 5.28 -0.28
C LEU A 360 -20.02 3.76 -0.41
N GLU A 361 -20.52 3.06 0.62
CA GLU A 361 -20.75 1.62 0.55
C GLU A 361 -21.71 1.22 -0.59
N GLU A 362 -22.79 1.99 -0.79
CA GLU A 362 -23.72 1.79 -1.90
C GLU A 362 -23.01 1.93 -3.26
N SER A 363 -22.24 3.00 -3.45
CA SER A 363 -21.51 3.22 -4.71
C SER A 363 -20.38 2.20 -4.93
N ARG A 364 -19.67 1.79 -3.87
CA ARG A 364 -18.68 0.70 -3.90
C ARG A 364 -19.34 -0.58 -4.39
N LYS A 365 -20.49 -0.94 -3.82
CA LYS A 365 -21.26 -2.12 -4.22
C LYS A 365 -21.70 -2.03 -5.68
N ALA A 366 -22.23 -0.89 -6.10
CA ALA A 366 -22.67 -0.68 -7.48
C ALA A 366 -21.52 -0.80 -8.50
N ILE A 367 -20.31 -0.33 -8.16
CA ILE A 367 -19.11 -0.51 -9.01
C ILE A 367 -18.70 -2.00 -9.08
N VAL A 368 -18.74 -2.70 -7.94
CA VAL A 368 -18.38 -4.14 -7.88
C VAL A 368 -19.40 -4.99 -8.65
N ASP A 369 -20.68 -4.66 -8.55
CA ASP A 369 -21.77 -5.36 -9.24
C ASP A 369 -21.84 -5.01 -10.74
N GLY A 370 -21.13 -3.95 -11.17
CA GLY A 370 -21.09 -3.47 -12.57
C GLY A 370 -22.23 -2.51 -12.95
N ASP A 371 -23.02 -2.04 -11.99
CA ASP A 371 -24.08 -1.05 -12.19
C ASP A 371 -23.51 0.36 -12.45
N ILE A 372 -22.31 0.64 -11.94
CA ILE A 372 -21.52 1.84 -12.24
C ILE A 372 -20.24 1.43 -12.95
N GLU A 373 -20.14 1.76 -14.24
CA GLU A 373 -18.88 1.72 -14.98
C GLU A 373 -18.14 3.03 -14.77
N VAL A 374 -16.96 2.95 -14.15
CA VAL A 374 -16.14 4.14 -13.87
C VAL A 374 -15.26 4.42 -15.10
N PRO A 375 -15.17 5.68 -15.58
CA PRO A 375 -14.34 6.02 -16.72
C PRO A 375 -12.84 5.85 -16.41
N THR A 376 -12.07 5.57 -17.45
CA THR A 376 -10.61 5.41 -17.37
C THR A 376 -9.85 6.57 -17.99
N THR A 377 -10.56 7.45 -18.71
CA THR A 377 -10.02 8.69 -19.27
C THR A 377 -10.92 9.87 -18.91
N VAL A 378 -10.37 11.08 -18.93
CA VAL A 378 -11.09 12.30 -18.51
C VAL A 378 -12.16 12.74 -19.52
N ASP A 379 -12.07 12.25 -20.76
CA ASP A 379 -12.98 12.61 -21.86
C ASP A 379 -14.16 11.63 -22.02
N GLU A 380 -14.16 10.52 -21.28
CA GLU A 380 -15.27 9.56 -21.15
C GLU A 380 -16.30 10.06 -20.13
#